data_AF-A0A133UIS2-F1
#
_entry.id   AF-A0A133UIS2-F1
#
_cell.length_a   1.000
_cell.length_b   1.000
_cell.length_c   1.000
_cell.angle_alpha   90.00
_cell.angle_beta   90.00
_cell.angle_gamma   90.00
#
_symmetry.space_group_name_H-M   'P 1'
#
loop_
_entity.id
_entity.type
_entity.pdbx_description
1 polymer ?
#
loop_
_entity_poly.entity_id
_entity_poly.type
_entity_poly.pdbx_seq_one_letter_code
_entity_poly.pdbx_strand_id
1 'polypeptide(L)'
;MDLDPKLKIGNYDNKIGKWVLRKAYENYLPDEIIWRKKTPIEKGSGTTTLPEKFESETGETYFESRNKEIREGDEVKIRSPEQLFYYEIYRKLYGPPEPEDSEARTCPHCGVNVPEDATFCRTCGNGIES
;
A
#
# COMPACT_ATOMS: atom_id res chain seq x y z
N MET A 1 11.03 13.09 16.88
CA MET A 1 12.28 12.38 16.51
C MET A 1 13.15 13.43 15.81
N ASP A 2 14.06 14.06 16.56
CA ASP A 2 14.74 15.31 16.20
C ASP A 2 16.04 15.06 15.42
N LEU A 3 15.90 14.60 14.18
CA LEU A 3 17.01 14.43 13.26
C LEU A 3 16.85 15.40 12.09
N ASP A 4 17.88 16.23 11.85
CA ASP A 4 17.92 17.15 10.70
C ASP A 4 17.65 16.36 9.41
N PRO A 5 16.60 16.72 8.63
CA PRO A 5 16.28 16.06 7.36
C PRO A 5 17.45 15.95 6.39
N LYS A 6 18.42 16.87 6.44
CA LYS A 6 19.65 16.82 5.61
C LYS A 6 20.49 15.58 5.87
N LEU A 7 20.40 14.98 7.06
CA LEU A 7 21.12 13.76 7.42
C LEU A 7 20.44 12.48 6.89
N LYS A 8 19.20 12.58 6.39
CA LYS A 8 18.45 11.42 5.88
C LYS A 8 18.86 11.05 4.44
N ILE A 9 19.49 11.97 3.72
CA ILE A 9 19.87 11.83 2.31
C ILE A 9 21.34 12.23 2.13
N GLY A 10 22.10 11.45 1.37
CA GLY A 10 23.48 11.76 1.03
C GLY A 10 23.85 11.26 -0.36
N ASN A 11 25.13 11.35 -0.69
CA ASN A 11 25.67 10.94 -2.00
C ASN A 11 26.78 9.90 -1.79
N TYR A 12 26.64 8.77 -2.47
CA TYR A 12 27.71 7.78 -2.64
C TYR A 12 28.09 7.77 -4.13
N ASP A 13 27.40 6.97 -4.96
CA ASP A 13 27.44 7.09 -6.43
C ASP A 13 26.27 7.90 -6.99
N ASN A 14 25.15 7.87 -6.28
CA ASN A 14 23.91 8.57 -6.59
C ASN A 14 23.26 9.01 -5.28
N LYS A 15 22.21 9.84 -5.37
CA LYS A 15 21.42 10.25 -4.21
C LYS A 15 20.83 9.01 -3.52
N ILE A 16 21.16 8.83 -2.24
CA ILE A 16 20.74 7.65 -1.46
C ILE A 16 20.07 8.06 -0.16
N GLY A 17 18.98 7.37 0.18
CA GLY A 17 18.27 7.55 1.44
C GLY A 17 18.89 6.77 2.60
N LYS A 18 18.44 7.09 3.82
CA LYS A 18 18.91 6.51 5.09
C LYS A 18 20.42 6.75 5.31
N TRP A 19 20.93 7.90 4.87
CA TRP A 19 22.36 8.21 4.89
C TRP A 19 23.00 8.08 6.28
N VAL A 20 22.43 8.73 7.29
CA VAL A 20 22.91 8.64 8.68
C VAL A 20 23.00 7.20 9.19
N LEU A 21 22.03 6.35 8.81
CA LEU A 21 22.03 4.94 9.21
C LEU A 21 23.18 4.18 8.52
N ARG A 22 23.43 4.44 7.24
CA ARG A 22 24.54 3.80 6.51
C ARG A 22 25.89 4.18 7.12
N LYS A 23 26.09 5.47 7.41
CA LYS A 23 27.31 5.97 8.07
C LYS A 23 27.53 5.40 9.47
N ALA A 24 26.48 5.20 10.25
CA ALA A 24 26.61 4.62 11.59
C ALA A 24 27.14 3.17 11.58
N TYR A 25 26.94 2.42 10.48
CA TYR A 25 27.30 1.00 10.39
C TYR A 25 28.36 0.69 9.32
N GLU A 26 28.96 1.69 8.68
CA GLU A 26 29.87 1.48 7.53
C GLU A 26 31.11 0.65 7.87
N ASN A 27 31.55 0.67 9.13
CA ASN A 27 32.69 -0.13 9.60
C ASN A 27 32.27 -1.49 10.21
N TYR A 28 30.97 -1.81 10.20
CA TYR A 28 30.41 -3.00 10.85
C TYR A 28 29.82 -4.02 9.87
N LEU A 29 29.46 -3.61 8.65
CA LEU A 29 28.89 -4.49 7.63
C LEU A 29 29.61 -4.29 6.29
N PRO A 30 29.62 -5.30 5.41
CA PRO A 30 30.19 -5.16 4.07
C PRO A 30 29.56 -4.03 3.27
N ASP A 31 30.36 -3.38 2.42
CA ASP A 31 29.92 -2.27 1.55
C ASP A 31 28.72 -2.66 0.67
N GLU A 32 28.66 -3.91 0.21
CA GLU A 32 27.54 -4.43 -0.58
C GLU A 32 26.19 -4.40 0.15
N ILE A 33 26.19 -4.45 1.49
CA ILE A 33 25.00 -4.31 2.33
C ILE A 33 24.78 -2.84 2.68
N ILE A 34 25.84 -2.14 3.11
CA ILE A 34 25.76 -0.73 3.53
C ILE A 34 25.32 0.19 2.41
N TRP A 35 25.70 -0.08 1.17
CA TRP A 35 25.39 0.76 0.00
C TRP A 35 24.37 0.12 -0.95
N ARG A 36 23.73 -0.98 -0.52
CA ARG A 36 22.67 -1.66 -1.30
C ARG A 36 21.57 -0.68 -1.71
N LYS A 37 21.21 -0.73 -3.00
CA LYS A 37 20.06 -0.01 -3.55
C LYS A 37 18.76 -0.56 -2.98
N LYS A 38 17.77 0.32 -2.77
CA LYS A 38 16.43 -0.10 -2.35
C LYS A 38 15.79 -0.88 -3.49
N THR A 39 15.47 -2.14 -3.24
CA THR A 39 14.60 -2.95 -4.10
C THR A 39 13.21 -2.94 -3.47
N PRO A 40 12.13 -2.66 -4.23
CA PRO A 40 10.77 -2.87 -3.77
C PRO A 40 10.58 -4.29 -3.24
N ILE A 41 9.71 -4.48 -2.24
CA ILE A 41 9.60 -5.76 -1.55
C ILE A 41 9.16 -6.86 -2.51
N GLU A 42 8.19 -6.55 -3.38
CA GLU A 42 7.64 -7.43 -4.40
C GLU A 42 8.69 -7.91 -5.39
N LYS A 43 9.66 -7.06 -5.73
CA LYS A 43 10.81 -7.44 -6.56
C LYS A 43 11.83 -8.26 -5.78
N GLY A 44 12.04 -7.93 -4.51
CA GLY A 44 12.96 -8.65 -3.63
C GLY A 44 12.47 -10.05 -3.24
N SER A 45 11.15 -10.24 -3.12
CA SER A 45 10.49 -11.51 -2.82
C SER A 45 10.12 -12.33 -4.06
N GLY A 46 10.18 -11.74 -5.25
CA GLY A 46 9.76 -12.36 -6.50
C GLY A 46 8.24 -12.44 -6.67
N THR A 47 7.46 -11.64 -5.93
CA THR A 47 5.99 -11.63 -5.99
C THR A 47 5.42 -10.65 -7.00
N THR A 48 6.25 -10.06 -7.88
CA THR A 48 5.78 -9.18 -8.96
C THR A 48 4.85 -9.87 -9.97
N THR A 49 4.78 -11.20 -9.97
CA THR A 49 3.92 -12.00 -10.86
C THR A 49 2.52 -12.24 -10.28
N LEU A 50 2.28 -11.92 -9.01
CA LEU A 50 0.97 -12.15 -8.38
C LEU A 50 -0.17 -11.38 -9.05
N PRO A 51 -0.01 -10.09 -9.43
CA PRO A 51 -1.09 -9.36 -10.10
C PRO A 51 -1.54 -10.06 -11.39
N GLU A 52 -0.59 -10.46 -12.24
CA GLU A 52 -0.86 -11.19 -13.49
C GLU A 52 -1.55 -12.54 -13.22
N LYS A 53 -1.13 -13.24 -12.16
CA LYS A 53 -1.78 -14.48 -11.74
C LYS A 53 -3.25 -14.24 -11.37
N PHE A 54 -3.53 -13.25 -10.53
CA PHE A 54 -4.91 -12.91 -10.15
C PHE A 54 -5.73 -12.48 -11.36
N GLU A 55 -5.18 -11.70 -12.28
CA GLU A 55 -5.85 -11.31 -13.53
C GLU A 55 -6.16 -12.54 -14.41
N SER A 56 -5.23 -13.49 -14.52
CA SER A 56 -5.46 -14.70 -15.33
C SER A 56 -6.48 -15.67 -14.73
N GLU A 57 -6.54 -15.77 -13.40
CA GLU A 57 -7.46 -16.66 -12.69
C GLU A 57 -8.84 -16.01 -12.49
N THR A 58 -8.89 -14.68 -12.46
CA THR A 58 -10.12 -13.90 -12.31
C THR A 58 -10.62 -13.49 -13.69
N GLY A 59 -11.57 -14.23 -14.24
CA GLY A 59 -12.19 -13.85 -15.52
C GLY A 59 -12.80 -12.45 -15.46
N GLU A 60 -12.65 -11.67 -16.53
CA GLU A 60 -13.12 -10.28 -16.62
C GLU A 60 -14.60 -10.13 -16.25
N THR A 61 -15.46 -10.99 -16.79
CA THR A 61 -16.90 -11.00 -16.48
C THR A 61 -17.19 -11.26 -14.99
N TYR A 62 -16.39 -12.11 -14.34
CA TYR A 62 -16.51 -12.35 -12.90
C TYR A 62 -16.04 -11.13 -12.12
N PHE A 63 -14.91 -10.53 -12.49
CA PHE A 63 -14.41 -9.33 -11.83
C PHE A 63 -15.44 -8.18 -11.89
N GLU A 64 -15.99 -7.91 -13.08
CA GLU A 64 -16.98 -6.85 -13.28
C GLU A 64 -18.26 -7.08 -12.48
N SER A 65 -18.79 -8.30 -12.49
CA SER A 65 -20.02 -8.62 -11.75
C SER A 65 -19.82 -8.47 -10.24
N ARG A 66 -18.74 -9.02 -9.68
CA ARG A 66 -18.41 -8.90 -8.26
C ARG A 66 -18.13 -7.45 -7.87
N ASN A 67 -17.39 -6.70 -8.68
CA ASN A 67 -17.10 -5.29 -8.40
C ASN A 67 -18.39 -4.46 -8.36
N LYS A 68 -19.33 -4.72 -9.28
CA LYS A 68 -20.65 -4.08 -9.26
C LYS A 68 -21.43 -4.42 -7.98
N GLU A 69 -21.54 -5.69 -7.64
CA GLU A 69 -22.25 -6.13 -6.43
C GLU A 69 -21.65 -5.52 -5.16
N ILE A 70 -20.33 -5.52 -5.03
CA ILE A 70 -19.63 -4.93 -3.87
C ILE A 70 -19.84 -3.42 -3.82
N ARG A 71 -19.83 -2.75 -4.97
CA ARG A 71 -20.06 -1.31 -5.03
C ARG A 71 -21.48 -0.93 -4.62
N GLU A 72 -22.47 -1.71 -5.04
CA GLU A 72 -23.88 -1.47 -4.72
C GLU A 72 -24.24 -1.88 -3.28
N GLY A 73 -23.64 -2.96 -2.77
CA GLY A 73 -23.98 -3.53 -1.46
C GLY A 73 -23.11 -3.04 -0.31
N ASP A 74 -21.82 -2.81 -0.54
CA ASP A 74 -20.85 -2.47 0.51
C ASP A 74 -20.25 -1.06 0.33
N GLU A 75 -20.61 -0.34 -0.74
CA GLU A 75 -20.07 0.99 -1.10
C GLU A 75 -18.54 1.04 -1.27
N VAL A 76 -17.91 -0.12 -1.52
CA VAL A 76 -16.46 -0.25 -1.74
C VAL A 76 -16.13 -0.26 -3.23
N LYS A 77 -15.09 0.48 -3.62
CA LYS A 77 -14.53 0.48 -4.98
C LYS A 77 -13.35 -0.48 -5.07
N ILE A 78 -13.50 -1.55 -5.84
CA ILE A 78 -12.42 -2.51 -6.13
C ILE A 78 -11.73 -2.14 -7.45
N ARG A 79 -10.39 -2.05 -7.44
CA ARG A 79 -9.58 -1.54 -8.57
C ARG A 79 -8.79 -2.61 -9.32
N SER A 80 -8.68 -3.82 -8.78
CA SER A 80 -7.99 -4.93 -9.43
C SER A 80 -8.49 -6.29 -8.95
N PRO A 81 -8.30 -7.36 -9.74
CA PRO A 81 -8.57 -8.73 -9.32
C PRO A 81 -7.86 -9.14 -8.02
N GLU A 82 -6.61 -8.69 -7.85
CA GLU A 82 -5.86 -8.93 -6.61
C GLU A 82 -6.56 -8.27 -5.39
N GLN A 83 -7.03 -7.03 -5.53
CA GLN A 83 -7.79 -6.37 -4.47
C GLN A 83 -9.12 -7.09 -4.22
N LEU A 84 -9.81 -7.56 -5.26
CA LEU A 84 -11.05 -8.33 -5.12
C LEU A 84 -10.82 -9.56 -4.23
N PHE A 85 -9.78 -10.33 -4.52
CA PHE A 85 -9.44 -11.52 -3.74
C PHE A 85 -9.19 -11.20 -2.26
N TYR A 86 -8.41 -10.16 -1.97
CA TYR A 86 -8.17 -9.74 -0.58
C TYR A 86 -9.43 -9.22 0.10
N TYR A 87 -10.27 -8.49 -0.63
CA TYR A 87 -11.51 -7.94 -0.11
C TYR A 87 -12.52 -9.04 0.23
N GLU A 88 -12.67 -10.07 -0.60
CA GLU A 88 -13.59 -11.18 -0.32
C GLU A 88 -13.20 -11.94 0.95
N ILE A 89 -11.89 -12.11 1.20
CA ILE A 89 -11.39 -12.68 2.45
C ILE A 89 -11.70 -11.75 3.62
N TYR A 90 -11.40 -10.45 3.49
CA TYR A 90 -11.68 -9.45 4.52
C TYR A 90 -13.17 -9.43 4.88
N ARG A 91 -14.05 -9.30 3.88
CA ARG A 91 -15.51 -9.23 4.02
C ARG A 91 -16.06 -10.46 4.71
N LYS A 92 -15.53 -11.65 4.39
CA LYS A 92 -15.94 -12.90 5.04
C LYS A 92 -15.58 -12.92 6.53
N LEU A 93 -14.46 -12.31 6.92
CA LEU A 93 -13.97 -12.33 8.30
C LEU A 93 -14.56 -11.21 9.15
N TYR A 94 -14.76 -10.02 8.57
CA TYR A 94 -15.04 -8.80 9.30
C TYR A 94 -16.32 -8.08 8.85
N GLY A 95 -16.95 -8.52 7.76
CA GLY A 95 -18.04 -7.77 7.12
C GLY A 95 -17.55 -6.61 6.26
N PRO A 96 -18.47 -5.83 5.66
CA PRO A 96 -18.11 -4.63 4.93
C PRO A 96 -17.48 -3.58 5.87
N PRO A 97 -16.55 -2.74 5.37
CA PRO A 97 -16.01 -1.64 6.16
C PRO A 97 -17.07 -0.56 6.37
N GLU A 98 -17.19 -0.07 7.61
CA GLU A 98 -18.11 1.00 7.98
C GLU A 98 -17.36 2.09 8.76
N PRO A 99 -17.80 3.37 8.69
CA PRO A 99 -17.24 4.41 9.54
C PRO A 99 -17.67 4.22 11.01
N GLU A 100 -16.76 4.49 11.94
CA GLU A 100 -17.06 4.54 13.37
C GLU A 100 -17.82 5.82 13.75
N ASP A 101 -17.52 6.92 13.05
CA ASP A 101 -18.19 8.23 13.18
C ASP A 101 -18.66 8.71 11.80
N SER A 102 -19.98 8.78 11.58
CA SER A 102 -20.56 9.17 10.30
C SER A 102 -20.34 10.64 9.94
N GLU A 103 -20.05 11.50 10.92
CA GLU A 103 -19.85 12.93 10.71
C GLU A 103 -18.38 13.28 10.43
N ALA A 104 -17.45 12.38 10.76
CA ALA A 104 -16.04 12.53 10.47
C ALA A 104 -15.73 12.27 8.99
N ARG A 105 -14.62 12.83 8.50
CA ARG A 105 -14.16 12.58 7.12
C ARG A 105 -13.97 11.08 6.85
N THR A 106 -14.49 10.61 5.72
CA THR A 106 -14.40 9.22 5.29
C THR A 106 -13.62 9.04 3.99
N CYS A 107 -13.11 7.83 3.77
CA CYS A 107 -12.46 7.47 2.52
C CYS A 107 -13.50 7.35 1.39
N PRO A 108 -13.34 8.07 0.26
CA PRO A 108 -14.30 8.04 -0.86
C PRO A 108 -14.30 6.71 -1.65
N HIS A 109 -13.47 5.74 -1.24
CA HIS A 109 -13.32 4.44 -1.88
C HIS A 109 -13.80 3.27 -1.03
N CYS A 110 -13.83 3.40 0.29
CA CYS A 110 -14.23 2.30 1.18
C CYS A 110 -14.96 2.74 2.45
N GLY A 111 -15.37 4.01 2.56
CA GLY A 111 -16.29 4.48 3.61
C GLY A 111 -15.71 4.64 5.02
N VAL A 112 -14.55 4.06 5.33
CA VAL A 112 -13.94 4.18 6.68
C VAL A 112 -13.49 5.60 7.01
N ASN A 113 -13.45 5.95 8.30
CA ASN A 113 -12.91 7.23 8.74
C ASN A 113 -11.42 7.39 8.41
N VAL A 114 -11.03 8.61 8.05
CA VAL A 114 -9.65 8.97 7.70
C VAL A 114 -9.27 10.31 8.35
N PRO A 115 -8.01 10.50 8.78
CA PRO A 115 -7.55 11.80 9.28
C PRO A 115 -7.70 12.93 8.26
N GLU A 116 -7.86 14.16 8.74
CA GLU A 116 -8.00 15.36 7.89
C GLU A 116 -6.76 15.64 7.02
N ASP A 117 -5.58 15.22 7.45
CA ASP A 117 -4.32 15.37 6.70
C ASP A 117 -3.94 14.10 5.91
N ALA A 118 -4.83 13.09 5.85
CA ALA A 118 -4.54 11.84 5.18
C ALA A 118 -4.47 12.01 3.66
N THR A 119 -3.34 11.60 3.08
CA THR A 119 -3.12 11.52 1.62
C THR A 119 -3.41 10.12 1.06
N PHE A 120 -3.57 9.12 1.93
CA PHE A 120 -3.95 7.75 1.56
C PHE A 120 -4.74 7.09 2.69
N CYS A 121 -5.63 6.18 2.32
CA CYS A 121 -6.42 5.39 3.26
C CYS A 121 -5.59 4.23 3.81
N ARG A 122 -5.58 4.06 5.14
CA ARG A 122 -4.87 2.95 5.80
C ARG A 122 -5.60 1.60 5.69
N THR A 123 -6.87 1.61 5.32
CA THR A 123 -7.69 0.39 5.17
C THR A 123 -7.64 -0.14 3.74
N CYS A 124 -8.00 0.67 2.73
CA CYS A 124 -8.02 0.21 1.33
C CYS A 124 -6.75 0.55 0.54
N GLY A 125 -5.85 1.37 1.08
CA GLY A 125 -4.59 1.75 0.43
C GLY A 125 -4.72 2.77 -0.71
N ASN A 126 -5.93 3.22 -1.05
CA ASN A 126 -6.12 4.23 -2.11
C ASN A 126 -5.66 5.62 -1.67
N GLY A 127 -5.14 6.39 -2.63
CA GLY A 127 -4.92 7.82 -2.46
C GLY A 127 -6.23 8.54 -2.15
N ILE A 128 -6.17 9.46 -1.20
CA ILE A 128 -7.28 10.33 -0.85
C ILE A 128 -6.90 11.69 -1.42
N GLU A 129 -7.53 12.05 -2.54
CA GLU A 129 -7.36 13.38 -3.10
C GLU A 129 -7.90 14.41 -2.10
N SER A 130 -7.08 15.43 -1.83
CA SER A 130 -7.40 16.60 -1.02
C SER A 130 -8.18 17.62 -1.82
#